data_AF-A0A397GMV2-F1
#
_entry.id   AF-A0A397GMV2-F1
#
_cell.length_a   1.000
_cell.length_b   1.000
_cell.length_c   1.000
_cell.angle_alpha   90.00
_cell.angle_beta   90.00
_cell.angle_gamma   90.00
#
_symmetry.space_group_name_H-M   'P 1'
#
loop_
_entity.id
_entity.type
_entity.pdbx_description
1 polymer ?
#
loop_
_entity_poly.entity_id
_entity_poly.type
_entity_poly.pdbx_seq_one_letter_code
_entity_poly.pdbx_strand_id
1 'polypeptide(L)'
;MKGDEIRVYPPKYQLVYTKKPESFPIPHQYKVKTIHRKKKYQVECSIEYVDGKPLYNVQFGENMEYNVCSTNSSSGAGNKYITALLMLEKNKTLTEEDIKKINKDATTSSKISGVQLFGLQHQEIF
;
A
#
# COMPACT_ATOMS: atom_id res chain seq x y z
N MET A 1 -20.38 -10.50 -21.25
CA MET A 1 -18.96 -10.79 -21.54
C MET A 1 -18.15 -9.67 -20.91
N LYS A 2 -17.48 -9.91 -19.77
CA LYS A 2 -16.55 -8.92 -19.21
C LYS A 2 -15.32 -8.94 -20.10
N GLY A 3 -14.99 -7.82 -20.72
CA GLY A 3 -13.80 -7.69 -21.54
C GLY A 3 -12.57 -7.98 -20.71
N ASP A 4 -11.72 -8.88 -21.18
CA ASP A 4 -10.40 -9.10 -20.62
C ASP A 4 -9.61 -7.79 -20.80
N GLU A 5 -9.44 -7.04 -19.72
CA GLU A 5 -8.51 -5.90 -19.70
C GLU A 5 -7.13 -6.43 -20.09
N ILE A 6 -6.63 -5.98 -21.23
CA ILE A 6 -5.25 -6.24 -21.64
C ILE A 6 -4.36 -5.58 -20.59
N ARG A 7 -3.80 -6.39 -19.69
CA ARG A 7 -2.85 -5.95 -18.67
C ARG A 7 -1.53 -5.62 -19.36
N VAL A 8 -1.43 -4.41 -19.89
CA VAL A 8 -0.17 -3.89 -20.44
C VAL A 8 0.78 -3.64 -19.27
N TYR A 9 1.81 -4.47 -19.17
CA TYR A 9 2.85 -4.31 -18.16
C TYR A 9 3.59 -2.98 -18.41
N PRO A 10 3.78 -2.14 -17.39
CA PRO A 10 4.48 -0.87 -17.56
C PRO A 10 5.89 -1.08 -18.11
N PRO A 11 6.38 -0.19 -18.99
CA PRO A 11 7.78 -0.16 -19.37
C PRO A 11 8.72 -0.18 -18.15
N LYS A 12 9.88 -0.83 -18.28
CA LYS A 12 10.84 -1.04 -17.17
C LYS A 12 11.23 0.22 -16.39
N TYR A 13 11.23 1.39 -17.04
CA TYR A 13 11.58 2.67 -16.40
C TYR A 13 10.48 3.22 -15.47
N GLN A 14 9.27 2.66 -15.52
CA GLN A 14 8.14 3.04 -14.67
C GLN A 14 7.99 2.14 -13.45
N LEU A 15 8.73 1.02 -13.40
CA LEU A 15 8.61 0.02 -12.35
C LEU A 15 9.30 0.50 -11.07
N VAL A 16 8.68 0.16 -9.95
CA VAL A 16 9.29 0.21 -8.62
C VAL A 16 10.11 -1.06 -8.43
N TYR A 17 11.17 -0.98 -7.63
CA TYR A 17 12.07 -2.10 -7.37
C TYR A 17 12.20 -2.40 -5.88
N THR A 18 12.56 -3.64 -5.54
CA THR A 18 12.95 -4.03 -4.17
C THR A 18 14.24 -3.35 -3.73
N LYS A 19 14.51 -3.40 -2.42
CA LYS A 19 15.71 -2.79 -1.84
C LYS A 19 16.99 -3.53 -2.29
N LYS A 20 18.00 -2.75 -2.72
CA LYS A 20 19.38 -3.22 -2.98
C LYS A 20 19.93 -4.10 -1.83
N PRO A 21 20.87 -5.03 -2.09
CA PRO A 21 21.72 -5.16 -3.28
C PRO A 21 21.05 -5.83 -4.49
N GLU A 22 20.12 -6.75 -4.27
CA GLU A 22 19.33 -7.38 -5.32
C GLU A 22 18.03 -6.60 -5.52
N SER A 23 17.84 -6.06 -6.73
CA SER A 23 16.76 -5.13 -7.06
C SER A 23 15.89 -5.75 -8.14
N PHE A 24 14.75 -6.30 -7.75
CA PHE A 24 13.79 -6.94 -8.65
C PHE A 24 12.65 -5.98 -9.00
N PRO A 25 12.20 -5.96 -10.26
CA PRO A 25 11.05 -5.15 -10.66
C PRO A 25 9.79 -5.68 -9.99
N ILE A 26 9.03 -4.80 -9.34
CA ILE A 26 7.77 -5.15 -8.70
C ILE A 26 6.68 -5.25 -9.79
N PRO A 27 6.00 -6.40 -9.91
CA PRO A 27 4.97 -6.59 -10.92
C PRO A 27 3.72 -5.74 -10.66
N HIS A 28 2.97 -5.47 -11.73
CA HIS A 28 1.63 -4.91 -11.60
C HIS A 28 0.73 -5.87 -10.81
N GLN A 29 -0.11 -5.32 -9.92
CA GLN A 29 -0.93 -6.08 -8.96
C GLN A 29 -0.12 -6.92 -7.99
N TYR A 30 1.08 -6.47 -7.64
CA TYR A 30 1.80 -7.00 -6.49
C TYR A 30 0.90 -6.95 -5.26
N LYS A 31 0.83 -8.05 -4.51
CA LYS A 31 0.04 -8.15 -3.28
C LYS A 31 0.82 -8.92 -2.22
N VAL A 32 0.76 -8.43 -0.99
CA VAL A 32 1.31 -9.13 0.17
C VAL A 32 0.39 -8.95 1.37
N LYS A 33 0.17 -10.03 2.10
CA LYS A 33 -0.53 -9.99 3.39
C LYS A 33 0.52 -9.92 4.49
N THR A 34 0.43 -8.89 5.33
CA THR A 34 1.34 -8.73 6.46
C THR A 34 0.58 -8.56 7.75
N ILE A 35 1.26 -8.83 8.87
CA ILE A 35 0.72 -8.64 10.21
C ILE A 35 1.47 -7.46 10.82
N HIS A 36 0.73 -6.42 11.19
CA HIS A 36 1.30 -5.21 11.79
C HIS A 36 0.95 -5.10 13.29
N ARG A 37 1.97 -4.76 14.10
CA ARG A 37 1.92 -4.57 15.58
C ARG A 37 1.60 -5.83 16.40
N LYS A 38 1.73 -5.67 17.72
CA LYS A 38 1.43 -6.70 18.75
C LYS A 38 -0.02 -7.19 18.73
N LYS A 39 -0.98 -6.33 18.36
CA LYS A 39 -2.40 -6.69 18.21
C LYS A 39 -2.69 -7.55 16.97
N LYS A 40 -1.66 -7.89 16.18
CA LYS A 40 -1.76 -8.68 14.95
C LYS A 40 -2.79 -8.14 13.97
N TYR A 41 -2.75 -6.84 13.69
CA TYR A 41 -3.61 -6.28 12.65
C TYR A 41 -3.21 -6.88 11.30
N GLN A 42 -4.12 -7.64 10.71
CA GLN A 42 -3.92 -8.15 9.36
C GLN A 42 -4.10 -6.99 8.38
N VAL A 43 -3.13 -6.84 7.48
CA VAL A 43 -3.17 -5.83 6.42
C VAL A 43 -2.81 -6.49 5.09
N GLU A 44 -3.43 -6.02 4.02
CA GLU A 44 -3.06 -6.36 2.65
C GLU A 44 -2.46 -5.13 1.99
N CYS A 45 -1.20 -5.23 1.57
CA CYS A 45 -0.53 -4.18 0.82
C CYS A 45 -0.51 -4.55 -0.65
N SER A 46 -0.82 -3.61 -1.54
CA SER A 46 -0.73 -3.84 -2.98
C SER A 46 -0.06 -2.69 -3.72
N ILE A 47 0.58 -3.03 -4.84
CA ILE A 47 1.14 -2.05 -5.77
C ILE A 47 0.51 -2.28 -7.14
N GLU A 48 -0.20 -1.27 -7.61
CA GLU A 48 -0.79 -1.23 -8.93
C GLU A 48 -0.13 -0.10 -9.72
N TYR A 49 -0.13 -0.20 -11.04
CA TYR A 49 0.36 0.89 -11.89
C TYR A 49 -0.82 1.46 -12.65
N VAL A 50 -1.13 2.73 -12.39
CA VAL A 50 -2.20 3.49 -13.03
C VAL A 50 -1.53 4.61 -13.82
N ASP A 51 -1.80 4.67 -15.13
CA ASP A 51 -1.17 5.62 -16.05
C ASP A 51 0.37 5.64 -15.96
N GLY A 52 0.97 4.46 -15.78
CA GLY A 52 2.42 4.29 -15.67
C GLY A 52 3.03 4.78 -14.35
N LYS A 53 2.22 5.05 -13.32
CA LYS A 53 2.68 5.45 -11.98
C LYS A 53 2.25 4.44 -10.93
N PRO A 54 3.11 4.12 -9.95
CA PRO A 54 2.75 3.21 -8.87
C PRO A 54 1.74 3.84 -7.92
N LEU A 55 0.67 3.11 -7.64
CA LEU A 55 -0.28 3.35 -6.57
C LEU A 55 -0.04 2.30 -5.49
N TYR A 56 0.41 2.76 -4.32
CA TYR A 56 0.65 1.94 -3.15
C TYR A 56 -0.61 1.93 -2.29
N ASN A 57 -1.26 0.77 -2.15
CA ASN A 57 -2.47 0.60 -1.34
C ASN A 57 -2.18 -0.18 -0.06
N VAL A 58 -2.90 0.17 1.00
CA VAL A 58 -2.94 -0.58 2.26
C VAL A 58 -4.40 -0.77 2.65
N GLN A 59 -4.84 -2.02 2.60
CA GLN A 59 -6.15 -2.46 3.06
C GLN A 59 -6.05 -3.02 4.49
N PHE A 60 -7.01 -2.65 5.33
CA PHE A 60 -7.03 -3.01 6.75
C PHE A 60 -8.46 -2.93 7.31
N GLY A 61 -8.62 -3.31 8.58
CA GLY A 61 -9.93 -3.34 9.25
C GLY A 61 -10.54 -4.74 9.26
N GLU A 62 -11.71 -4.86 9.86
CA GLU A 62 -12.45 -6.12 9.81
C GLU A 62 -12.87 -6.38 8.36
N ASN A 63 -12.57 -7.58 7.85
CA ASN A 63 -12.82 -7.95 6.46
C ASN A 63 -12.18 -7.03 5.40
N MET A 64 -11.10 -6.30 5.71
CA MET A 64 -10.40 -5.40 4.78
C MET A 64 -11.27 -4.27 4.22
N GLU A 65 -12.19 -3.75 5.03
CA GLU A 65 -13.17 -2.73 4.63
C GLU A 65 -12.56 -1.34 4.36
N TYR A 66 -11.39 -1.01 4.94
CA TYR A 66 -10.74 0.30 4.77
C TYR A 66 -9.55 0.21 3.83
N ASN A 67 -9.41 1.22 2.96
CA ASN A 67 -8.27 1.35 2.05
C ASN A 67 -7.66 2.77 2.10
N VAL A 68 -6.35 2.83 2.32
CA VAL A 68 -5.57 4.06 2.15
C VAL A 68 -4.52 3.89 1.07
N CYS A 69 -4.21 4.96 0.35
CA CYS A 69 -3.31 4.89 -0.79
C CYS A 69 -2.37 6.09 -0.91
N SER A 70 -1.27 5.89 -1.62
CA SER A 70 -0.29 6.92 -1.95
C SER A 70 0.25 6.67 -3.34
N THR A 71 0.39 7.72 -4.15
CA THR A 71 1.11 7.68 -5.43
C THR A 71 2.59 8.01 -5.27
N ASN A 72 3.01 8.47 -4.09
CA ASN A 72 4.36 8.99 -3.87
C ASN A 72 5.34 7.89 -3.47
N SER A 73 4.94 7.02 -2.54
CA SER A 73 5.79 5.94 -2.01
C SER A 73 5.01 4.98 -1.11
N SER A 74 5.57 3.78 -0.91
CA SER A 74 5.10 2.80 0.09
C SER A 74 5.11 3.35 1.51
N SER A 75 6.11 4.17 1.87
CA SER A 75 6.15 4.86 3.16
C SER A 75 5.03 5.88 3.31
N GLY A 76 4.67 6.59 2.24
CA GLY A 76 3.52 7.48 2.24
C GLY A 76 2.20 6.75 2.51
N ALA A 77 2.00 5.59 1.88
CA ALA A 77 0.84 4.74 2.15
C ALA A 77 0.86 4.20 3.59
N GLY A 78 2.03 3.76 4.07
CA GLY A 78 2.21 3.31 5.45
C GLY A 78 1.88 4.39 6.49
N ASN A 79 2.26 5.64 6.25
CA ASN A 79 1.93 6.75 7.16
C ASN A 79 0.43 7.02 7.23
N LYS A 80 -0.24 7.04 6.08
CA LYS A 80 -1.69 7.16 6.00
C LYS A 80 -2.39 6.03 6.75
N TYR A 81 -1.88 4.81 6.62
CA TYR A 81 -2.38 3.65 7.38
C TYR A 81 -2.23 3.85 8.89
N ILE A 82 -1.08 4.31 9.38
CA ILE A 82 -0.90 4.59 10.81
C ILE A 82 -1.88 5.66 11.30
N THR A 83 -2.08 6.73 10.54
CA THR A 83 -3.06 7.78 10.87
C THR A 83 -4.47 7.21 10.93
N ALA A 84 -4.87 6.44 9.93
CA ALA A 84 -6.18 5.81 9.87
C ALA A 84 -6.40 4.83 11.02
N LEU A 85 -5.39 4.01 11.36
CA LEU A 85 -5.44 3.07 12.47
C LEU A 85 -5.61 3.79 13.81
N LEU A 86 -4.90 4.90 14.05
CA LEU A 86 -5.05 5.69 15.27
C LEU A 86 -6.46 6.31 15.39
N MET A 87 -7.01 6.79 14.28
CA MET A 87 -8.38 7.30 14.23
C MET A 87 -9.39 6.18 14.50
N LEU A 88 -9.19 5.00 13.92
CA LEU A 88 -10.04 3.82 14.17
C LEU A 88 -9.98 3.37 15.64
N GLU A 89 -8.80 3.34 16.26
CA GLU A 89 -8.66 2.99 17.67
C GLU A 89 -9.40 3.97 18.60
N LYS A 90 -9.45 5.26 18.22
CA LYS A 90 -10.13 6.32 18.96
C LYS A 90 -11.65 6.34 18.73
N ASN A 91 -12.08 6.24 17.47
CA ASN A 91 -13.47 6.46 17.05
C ASN A 91 -14.25 5.15 16.86
N LYS A 92 -13.59 3.99 16.93
CA LYS A 92 -14.12 2.63 16.67
C LYS A 92 -14.54 2.34 15.23
N THR A 93 -14.79 3.36 14.42
CA THR A 93 -15.11 3.26 12.99
C THR A 93 -14.41 4.37 12.22
N LEU A 94 -14.25 4.20 10.91
CA LEU A 94 -13.85 5.27 9.99
C LEU A 94 -14.96 5.50 8.97
N THR A 95 -15.23 6.76 8.66
CA THR A 95 -16.15 7.11 7.58
C THR A 95 -15.41 7.18 6.24
N GLU A 96 -16.14 7.13 5.12
CA GLU A 96 -15.54 7.37 3.81
C GLU A 96 -14.89 8.76 3.69
N GLU A 97 -15.44 9.75 4.39
CA GLU A 97 -14.91 11.12 4.40
C GLU A 97 -13.56 11.20 5.11
N ASP A 98 -13.41 10.46 6.22
CA ASP A 98 -12.13 10.32 6.92
C ASP A 98 -11.06 9.74 5.99
N ILE A 99 -11.39 8.64 5.30
CA ILE A 99 -10.49 7.98 4.35
C ILE A 99 -10.13 8.92 3.18
N LYS A 100 -11.10 9.62 2.60
CA LYS A 100 -10.87 10.60 1.53
C LYS A 100 -9.94 11.72 2.00
N LYS A 101 -10.12 12.20 3.23
CA LYS A 101 -9.25 13.23 3.83
C LYS A 101 -7.83 12.72 4.04
N ILE A 102 -7.68 11.52 4.59
CA ILE A 102 -6.36 10.88 4.79
C ILE A 102 -5.65 10.67 3.46
N ASN A 103 -6.36 10.23 2.41
CA ASN A 103 -5.75 9.97 1.11
C ASN A 103 -5.33 11.25 0.38
N LYS A 104 -6.00 12.38 0.62
CA LYS A 104 -5.61 13.69 0.07
C LYS A 104 -4.42 14.31 0.81
N ASP A 105 -4.19 13.93 2.06
CA ASP A 105 -3.13 14.52 2.88
C ASP A 105 -1.73 14.15 2.38
N ALA A 106 -0.86 15.16 2.28
CA ALA A 106 0.55 15.00 1.95
C ALA A 106 1.36 14.78 3.24
N THR A 107 1.21 13.61 3.85
CA THR A 107 1.80 13.35 5.16
C THR A 107 3.32 13.18 5.06
N THR A 108 4.08 14.04 5.74
CA THR A 108 5.55 14.20 5.61
C THR A 108 6.40 13.48 6.67
N SER A 109 5.82 12.89 7.73
CA SER A 109 6.59 12.22 8.79
C SER A 109 6.40 10.70 8.80
N SER A 110 7.48 9.96 8.54
CA SER A 110 7.48 8.49 8.51
C SER A 110 7.48 7.87 9.90
N LYS A 111 6.33 7.31 10.32
CA LYS A 111 6.21 6.55 11.59
C LYS A 111 6.39 5.04 11.41
N ILE A 112 6.41 4.57 10.16
CA ILE A 112 6.57 3.16 9.80
C ILE A 112 7.45 3.03 8.56
N SER A 113 8.25 1.95 8.52
CA SER A 113 8.98 1.58 7.30
C SER A 113 8.00 1.01 6.28
N GLY A 114 7.71 1.78 5.23
CA GLY A 114 6.87 1.31 4.12
C GLY A 114 7.45 0.09 3.42
N VAL A 115 8.79 0.00 3.32
CA VAL A 115 9.50 -1.15 2.77
C VAL A 115 9.18 -2.44 3.56
N GLN A 116 9.13 -2.35 4.89
CA GLN A 116 8.78 -3.50 5.74
C GLN A 116 7.31 -3.87 5.64
N LEU A 117 6.44 -2.86 5.65
CA LEU A 117 4.99 -3.07 5.55
C LEU A 117 4.61 -3.77 4.24
N PHE A 118 5.25 -3.35 3.14
CA PHE A 118 5.05 -3.90 1.80
C PHE A 118 5.97 -5.08 1.47
N GLY A 119 6.75 -5.60 2.42
CA GLY A 119 7.62 -6.77 2.17
C GLY A 119 8.73 -6.55 1.12
N LEU A 120 9.05 -5.31 0.75
CA LEU A 120 9.97 -4.96 -0.34
C LEU A 120 11.46 -5.17 -0.01
N GLN A 121 11.74 -5.82 1.12
CA GLN A 121 13.09 -6.24 1.53
C GLN A 121 13.42 -7.69 1.17
N HIS A 122 12.42 -8.50 0.81
CA HIS A 122 12.63 -9.92 0.55
C HIS A 122 13.16 -10.12 -0.86
N GLN A 123 14.13 -11.04 -1.00
CA GLN A 123 14.84 -11.34 -2.24
C GLN A 123 13.99 -12.16 -3.23
N GLU A 124 12.83 -12.65 -2.81
CA GLU A 124 11.92 -13.42 -3.65
C GLU A 124 10.53 -12.78 -3.59
N ILE A 125 10.10 -12.22 -4.72
CA ILE A 125 8.72 -11.77 -4.94
C ILE A 125 8.06 -12.87 -5.77
N PHE A 126 7.23 -13.70 -5.14
CA PHE A 126 6.50 -14.78 -5.81
C PHE A 126 5.19 -14.28 -6.42
#